data_AF-A0A645H320-F1
#
_entry.id   AF-A0A645H320-F1
#
_cell.length_a   1.000
_cell.length_b   1.000
_cell.length_c   1.000
_cell.angle_alpha   90.00
_cell.angle_beta   90.00
_cell.angle_gamma   90.00
#
_symmetry.space_group_name_H-M   'P 1'
#
loop_
_entity.id
_entity.type
_entity.pdbx_description
1 polymer ?
#
loop_
_entity_poly.entity_id
_entity_poly.type
_entity_poly.pdbx_seq_one_letter_code
_entity_poly.pdbx_strand_id
1 'polypeptide(L)'
;MLSGAAITQIGSPAQILLTLLDGLQPRGISTLVLDPNGLLATLGATAKILPILPVQVLETKAFTNLATAITIESNAKSGTPIASARLRKGDKVSKAIEIKQGALTSLPLKIGETATLELSLGRNARIAAYDLAETSFKVRGGLCGIVIDSRGRPLSLPADKAKRGALFQIWKDALLKNSLVQ
;
A
#
# COMPACT_ATOMS: atom_id res chain seq x y z
N MET A 1 10.17 5.37 4.34
CA MET A 1 10.47 6.16 3.13
C MET A 1 11.49 5.40 2.31
N LEU A 2 11.46 5.50 0.99
CA LEU A 2 12.33 4.76 0.08
C LEU A 2 12.99 5.71 -0.90
N SER A 3 14.30 5.53 -1.14
CA SER A 3 15.13 6.42 -1.94
C SER A 3 16.03 5.61 -2.87
N GLY A 4 16.71 6.31 -3.81
CA GLY A 4 17.62 5.73 -4.78
C GLY A 4 16.97 5.45 -6.14
N ALA A 5 17.65 5.86 -7.22
CA ALA A 5 17.15 5.78 -8.59
C ALA A 5 16.78 4.36 -9.02
N ALA A 6 17.53 3.37 -8.55
CA ALA A 6 17.28 1.96 -8.80
C ALA A 6 15.95 1.46 -8.21
N ILE A 7 15.22 2.26 -7.43
CA ILE A 7 13.88 1.95 -6.89
C ILE A 7 12.87 3.00 -7.36
N THR A 8 13.23 4.27 -7.30
CA THR A 8 12.31 5.38 -7.57
C THR A 8 12.08 5.66 -9.06
N GLN A 9 12.91 5.08 -9.94
CA GLN A 9 12.85 5.29 -11.40
C GLN A 9 12.66 3.99 -12.20
N ILE A 10 12.34 2.85 -11.57
CA ILE A 10 12.21 1.54 -12.25
C ILE A 10 11.02 1.49 -13.23
N GLY A 11 10.01 2.34 -13.06
CA GLY A 11 8.84 2.34 -13.95
C GLY A 11 7.62 3.04 -13.37
N SER A 12 6.44 2.56 -13.74
CA SER A 12 5.17 3.13 -13.26
C SER A 12 5.01 2.97 -11.73
N PRO A 13 4.21 3.82 -11.07
CA PRO A 13 3.96 3.72 -9.63
C PRO A 13 3.45 2.34 -9.19
N ALA A 14 2.59 1.70 -9.98
CA ALA A 14 2.10 0.35 -9.69
C ALA A 14 3.21 -0.71 -9.73
N GLN A 15 4.17 -0.59 -10.67
CA GLN A 15 5.33 -1.49 -10.74
C GLN A 15 6.25 -1.28 -9.54
N ILE A 16 6.56 -0.02 -9.20
CA ILE A 16 7.35 0.30 -8.01
C ILE A 16 6.68 -0.29 -6.78
N LEU A 17 5.37 -0.07 -6.60
CA LEU A 17 4.63 -0.61 -5.46
C LEU A 17 4.72 -2.14 -5.38
N LEU A 18 4.50 -2.85 -6.49
CA LEU A 18 4.59 -4.31 -6.50
C LEU A 18 6.00 -4.79 -6.10
N THR A 19 7.05 -4.17 -6.64
CA THR A 19 8.44 -4.44 -6.25
C THR A 19 8.66 -4.23 -4.75
N LEU A 20 8.10 -3.16 -4.18
CA LEU A 20 8.24 -2.87 -2.75
C LEU A 20 7.48 -3.84 -1.86
N LEU A 21 6.25 -4.22 -2.24
CA LEU A 21 5.46 -5.19 -1.48
C LEU A 21 6.10 -6.59 -1.48
N ASP A 22 6.80 -6.95 -2.57
CA ASP A 22 7.47 -8.23 -2.71
C ASP A 22 8.83 -8.25 -2.02
N GLY A 23 9.59 -7.16 -2.12
CA GLY A 23 10.92 -7.03 -1.52
C GLY A 23 10.91 -6.74 -0.03
N LEU A 24 10.05 -5.81 0.44
CA LEU A 24 9.99 -5.42 1.85
C LEU A 24 9.02 -6.25 2.67
N GLN A 25 7.97 -6.78 2.03
CA GLN A 25 6.91 -7.56 2.69
C GLN A 25 6.37 -6.87 3.97
N PRO A 26 5.88 -5.62 3.87
CA PRO A 26 5.43 -4.89 5.03
C PRO A 26 4.29 -5.63 5.74
N ARG A 27 4.27 -5.52 7.07
CA ARG A 27 3.21 -6.09 7.91
C ARG A 27 2.41 -4.95 8.56
N GLY A 28 1.12 -5.19 8.81
CA GLY A 28 0.25 -4.18 9.39
C GLY A 28 -0.11 -3.09 8.38
N ILE A 29 -0.16 -1.84 8.84
CA ILE A 29 -0.45 -0.66 8.03
C ILE A 29 0.86 0.11 7.81
N SER A 30 1.19 0.39 6.56
CA SER A 30 2.43 1.04 6.17
C SER A 30 2.19 2.11 5.11
N THR A 31 2.64 3.34 5.37
CA THR A 31 2.67 4.39 4.35
C THR A 31 3.99 4.32 3.59
N LEU A 32 3.91 4.05 2.29
CA LEU A 32 5.05 3.97 1.39
C LEU A 32 5.24 5.32 0.71
N VAL A 33 6.39 5.94 0.94
CA VAL A 33 6.72 7.27 0.43
C VAL A 33 8.05 7.20 -0.32
N LEU A 34 8.08 7.73 -1.54
CA LEU A 34 9.26 7.80 -2.39
C LEU A 34 9.99 9.13 -2.22
N ASP A 35 11.32 9.06 -2.19
CA ASP A 35 12.26 10.16 -2.28
C ASP A 35 12.97 10.07 -3.64
N PRO A 36 12.38 10.61 -4.71
CA PRO A 36 12.91 10.46 -6.07
C PRO A 36 14.25 11.17 -6.26
N ASN A 37 14.56 12.17 -5.44
CA ASN A 37 15.71 13.05 -5.58
C ASN A 37 16.83 12.76 -4.56
N GLY A 38 16.70 11.71 -3.73
CA GLY A 38 17.75 11.37 -2.76
C GLY A 38 17.89 12.38 -1.62
N LEU A 39 16.87 13.21 -1.37
CA LEU A 39 16.97 14.35 -0.46
C LEU A 39 17.07 13.92 1.00
N LEU A 40 16.47 12.79 1.38
CA LEU A 40 16.36 12.41 2.78
C LEU A 40 17.73 12.21 3.44
N ALA A 41 18.66 11.56 2.73
CA ALA A 41 20.03 11.33 3.22
C ALA A 41 20.79 12.65 3.40
N THR A 42 20.71 13.53 2.41
CA THR A 42 21.36 14.86 2.44
C THR A 42 20.80 15.74 3.55
N LEU A 43 19.47 15.76 3.72
CA LEU A 43 18.80 16.48 4.80
C LEU A 43 19.21 15.95 6.18
N GLY A 44 19.35 14.63 6.33
CA GLY A 44 19.83 14.02 7.57
C GLY A 44 21.26 14.43 7.91
N ALA A 45 22.15 14.46 6.91
CA ALA A 45 23.54 14.88 7.09
C ALA A 45 23.68 16.36 7.47
N THR A 46 22.83 17.24 6.91
CA THR A 46 22.88 18.70 7.14
C THR A 46 22.04 19.18 8.31
N ALA A 47 21.22 18.30 8.92
CA ALA A 47 20.27 18.66 9.97
C ALA A 47 20.91 19.35 11.20
N LYS A 48 22.19 19.08 11.51
CA LYS A 48 22.89 19.74 12.62
C LYS A 48 23.27 21.21 12.32
N ILE A 49 23.43 21.54 11.04
CA ILE A 49 23.86 22.87 10.58
C ILE A 49 22.63 23.73 10.25
N LEU A 50 21.63 23.13 9.61
CA LEU A 50 20.39 23.80 9.21
C LEU A 50 19.17 23.00 9.69
N PRO A 51 18.85 23.05 11.00
CA PRO A 51 17.82 22.19 11.61
C PRO A 51 16.40 22.41 11.07
N ILE A 52 16.13 23.58 10.50
CA ILE A 52 14.81 23.92 9.95
C ILE A 52 14.56 23.33 8.56
N LEU A 53 15.62 23.04 7.79
CA LEU A 53 15.47 22.57 6.39
C LEU A 53 14.74 21.22 6.27
N PRO A 54 15.02 20.19 7.11
CA PRO A 54 14.27 18.94 7.03
C PRO A 54 12.76 19.13 7.22
N VAL A 55 12.36 19.99 8.16
CA VAL A 55 10.94 20.30 8.43
C VAL A 55 10.31 20.97 7.21
N GLN A 56 10.96 22.01 6.69
CA GLN A 56 10.45 22.74 5.52
C GLN A 56 10.34 21.84 4.29
N VAL A 57 11.33 20.99 4.01
CA VAL A 57 11.28 20.10 2.85
C VAL A 57 10.21 19.00 3.01
N LEU A 58 9.97 18.50 4.23
CA LEU A 58 8.88 17.56 4.50
C LEU A 58 7.49 18.14 4.24
N GLU A 59 7.32 19.47 4.34
CA GLU A 59 6.07 20.17 4.03
C GLU A 59 5.88 20.44 2.52
N THR A 60 6.94 20.29 1.73
CA THR A 60 6.87 20.42 0.27
C THR A 60 6.41 19.13 -0.42
N LYS A 61 6.24 19.19 -1.74
CA LYS A 61 5.99 18.02 -2.60
C LYS A 61 7.28 17.27 -2.99
N ALA A 62 8.37 17.45 -2.25
CA ALA A 62 9.65 16.78 -2.50
C ALA A 62 9.58 15.26 -2.34
N PHE A 63 8.62 14.78 -1.53
CA PHE A 63 8.36 13.37 -1.32
C PHE A 63 7.01 12.96 -1.92
N THR A 64 6.96 11.79 -2.53
CA THR A 64 5.78 11.30 -3.21
C THR A 64 5.14 10.18 -2.41
N ASN A 65 3.91 10.40 -1.91
CA ASN A 65 3.14 9.32 -1.28
C ASN A 65 2.74 8.30 -2.35
N LEU A 66 3.32 7.10 -2.31
CA LEU A 66 3.06 6.05 -3.28
C LEU A 66 1.75 5.34 -2.96
N ALA A 67 1.61 4.85 -1.73
CA ALA A 67 0.42 4.13 -1.28
C ALA A 67 0.38 4.06 0.24
N THR A 68 -0.82 3.90 0.80
CA THR A 68 -0.98 3.27 2.11
C THR A 68 -1.25 1.79 1.88
N ALA A 69 -0.33 0.93 2.30
CA ALA A 69 -0.43 -0.53 2.19
C ALA A 69 -0.95 -1.12 3.52
N ILE A 70 -1.94 -2.00 3.45
CA ILE A 70 -2.49 -2.76 4.57
C ILE A 70 -2.29 -4.24 4.28
N THR A 71 -1.52 -4.92 5.11
CA THR A 71 -1.29 -6.35 4.94
C THR A 71 -2.22 -7.13 5.86
N ILE A 72 -3.06 -7.97 5.27
CA ILE A 72 -3.94 -8.90 5.99
C ILE A 72 -3.31 -10.28 5.98
N GLU A 73 -3.11 -10.84 7.16
CA GLU A 73 -2.60 -12.18 7.38
C GLU A 73 -3.76 -13.14 7.62
N SER A 74 -3.80 -14.24 6.89
CA SER A 74 -4.77 -15.31 7.06
C SER A 74 -4.21 -16.63 6.54
N ASN A 75 -4.63 -17.73 7.18
CA ASN A 75 -4.31 -19.10 6.79
C ASN A 75 -5.41 -19.72 5.90
N ALA A 76 -6.35 -18.92 5.40
CA ALA A 76 -7.40 -19.39 4.50
C ALA A 76 -6.83 -19.86 3.16
N LYS A 77 -7.63 -20.62 2.39
CA LYS A 77 -7.27 -21.01 1.03
C LYS A 77 -7.36 -19.80 0.09
N SER A 78 -6.50 -19.75 -0.93
CA SER A 78 -6.58 -18.72 -1.98
C SER A 78 -7.99 -18.63 -2.57
N GLY A 79 -8.48 -17.41 -2.78
CA GLY A 79 -9.84 -17.13 -3.24
C GLY A 79 -10.91 -17.06 -2.13
N THR A 80 -10.60 -17.48 -0.91
CA THR A 80 -11.55 -17.38 0.22
C THR A 80 -11.72 -15.92 0.64
N PRO A 81 -12.94 -15.41 0.82
CA PRO A 81 -13.17 -14.10 1.45
C PRO A 81 -12.60 -14.07 2.87
N ILE A 82 -11.76 -13.09 3.17
CA ILE A 82 -11.10 -12.95 4.48
C ILE A 82 -11.38 -11.61 5.16
N ALA A 83 -11.86 -10.61 4.41
CA ALA A 83 -12.24 -9.32 4.95
C ALA A 83 -13.19 -8.58 3.99
N SER A 84 -13.81 -7.51 4.47
CA SER A 84 -14.44 -6.49 3.64
C SER A 84 -13.93 -5.11 4.01
N ALA A 85 -13.84 -4.21 3.02
CA ALA A 85 -13.35 -2.85 3.20
C ALA A 85 -14.30 -1.82 2.60
N ARG A 86 -14.42 -0.67 3.26
CA ARG A 86 -15.04 0.53 2.68
C ARG A 86 -14.32 1.80 3.16
N LEU A 87 -14.31 2.82 2.31
CA LEU A 87 -13.79 4.14 2.63
C LEU A 87 -14.94 5.06 3.04
N ARG A 88 -14.76 5.79 4.14
CA ARG A 88 -15.62 6.89 4.58
C ARG A 88 -14.89 8.22 4.46
N LYS A 89 -15.50 9.18 3.78
CA LYS A 89 -15.01 10.56 3.62
C LYS A 89 -16.13 11.53 3.98
N GLY A 90 -16.10 12.06 5.21
CA GLY A 90 -17.25 12.75 5.80
C GLY A 90 -18.48 11.83 5.81
N ASP A 91 -19.59 12.30 5.27
CA ASP A 91 -20.83 11.52 5.18
C ASP A 91 -20.88 10.53 4.00
N LYS A 92 -19.90 10.59 3.09
CA LYS A 92 -19.83 9.70 1.93
C LYS A 92 -19.16 8.39 2.31
N VAL A 93 -19.84 7.27 2.07
CA VAL A 93 -19.33 5.91 2.29
C VAL A 93 -19.29 5.16 0.96
N SER A 94 -18.15 4.55 0.64
CA SER A 94 -18.02 3.73 -0.56
C SER A 94 -18.78 2.41 -0.44
N LYS A 95 -19.06 1.76 -1.57
CA LYS A 95 -19.49 0.36 -1.58
C LYS A 95 -18.45 -0.49 -0.85
N ALA A 96 -18.92 -1.46 -0.06
CA ALA A 96 -18.05 -2.46 0.55
C ALA A 96 -17.44 -3.35 -0.54
N ILE A 97 -16.12 -3.54 -0.47
CA ILE A 97 -15.36 -4.41 -1.36
C ILE A 97 -14.94 -5.64 -0.57
N GLU A 98 -15.24 -6.81 -1.12
CA GLU A 98 -14.78 -8.08 -0.58
C GLU A 98 -13.29 -8.28 -0.89
N ILE A 99 -12.53 -8.70 0.12
CA ILE A 99 -11.10 -9.00 0.02
C ILE A 99 -10.92 -10.50 0.15
N LYS A 100 -10.25 -11.10 -0.84
CA LYS A 100 -9.99 -12.53 -0.91
C LYS A 100 -8.53 -12.84 -0.63
N GLN A 101 -8.28 -13.94 0.08
CA GLN A 101 -6.93 -14.48 0.23
C GLN A 101 -6.27 -14.70 -1.13
N GLY A 102 -4.98 -14.38 -1.25
CA GLY A 102 -4.23 -14.50 -2.50
C GLY A 102 -4.31 -13.28 -3.43
N ALA A 103 -5.01 -12.22 -3.03
CA ALA A 103 -5.24 -11.04 -3.87
C ALA A 103 -4.50 -9.78 -3.39
N LEU A 104 -4.29 -8.86 -4.34
CA LEU A 104 -4.12 -7.43 -4.07
C LEU A 104 -5.44 -6.74 -4.37
N THR A 105 -5.88 -5.86 -3.47
CA THR A 105 -7.09 -5.05 -3.64
C THR A 105 -6.72 -3.58 -3.52
N SER A 106 -7.07 -2.75 -4.50
CA SER A 106 -6.82 -1.31 -4.44
C SER A 106 -8.14 -0.56 -4.26
N LEU A 107 -8.17 0.40 -3.32
CA LEU A 107 -9.27 1.31 -3.07
C LEU A 107 -8.86 2.73 -3.51
N PRO A 108 -9.66 3.42 -4.34
CA PRO A 108 -9.30 4.72 -4.86
C PRO A 108 -9.38 5.79 -3.76
N LEU A 109 -8.28 6.50 -3.54
CA LEU A 109 -8.20 7.70 -2.70
C LEU A 109 -7.13 8.61 -3.29
N LYS A 110 -7.49 9.84 -3.69
CA LYS A 110 -6.57 10.72 -4.43
C LYS A 110 -5.44 11.23 -3.55
N ILE A 111 -4.33 11.62 -4.18
CA ILE A 111 -3.21 12.25 -3.48
C ILE A 111 -3.71 13.48 -2.71
N GLY A 112 -3.29 13.57 -1.44
CA GLY A 112 -3.67 14.67 -0.55
C GLY A 112 -5.02 14.46 0.15
N GLU A 113 -5.85 13.51 -0.29
CA GLU A 113 -7.08 13.16 0.41
C GLU A 113 -6.81 12.28 1.62
N THR A 114 -7.66 12.44 2.64
CA THR A 114 -7.72 11.54 3.80
C THR A 114 -9.12 10.95 3.91
N ALA A 115 -9.20 9.74 4.42
CA ALA A 115 -10.44 9.01 4.65
C ALA A 115 -10.29 8.11 5.88
N THR A 116 -11.42 7.59 6.38
CA THR A 116 -11.44 6.48 7.33
C THR A 116 -11.64 5.19 6.54
N LEU A 117 -10.68 4.28 6.60
CA LEU A 117 -10.80 2.94 6.08
C LEU A 117 -11.45 2.08 7.15
N GLU A 118 -12.65 1.57 6.86
CA GLU A 118 -13.33 0.60 7.72
C GLU A 118 -13.08 -0.81 7.18
N LEU A 119 -12.52 -1.69 8.02
CA LEU A 119 -12.18 -3.07 7.72
C LEU A 119 -12.94 -4.02 8.64
N SER A 120 -13.73 -4.92 8.06
CA SER A 120 -14.31 -6.05 8.80
C SER A 120 -13.51 -7.30 8.48
N LEU A 121 -12.76 -7.80 9.46
CA LEU A 121 -11.93 -9.00 9.31
C LEU A 121 -12.76 -10.27 9.56
N GLY A 122 -12.51 -11.31 8.77
CA GLY A 122 -13.03 -12.65 9.03
C GLY A 122 -12.30 -13.32 10.21
N ARG A 123 -12.88 -14.41 10.73
CA ARG A 123 -12.41 -15.10 11.95
C ARG A 123 -10.91 -15.46 11.97
N ASN A 124 -10.35 -15.79 10.82
CA ASN A 124 -8.94 -16.24 10.69
C ASN A 124 -8.04 -15.17 10.06
N ALA A 125 -8.49 -13.92 9.98
CA ALA A 125 -7.76 -12.81 9.41
C ALA A 125 -7.32 -11.83 10.50
N ARG A 126 -6.10 -11.30 10.37
CA ARG A 126 -5.55 -10.29 11.29
C ARG A 126 -4.68 -9.29 10.55
N ILE A 127 -4.51 -8.11 11.16
CA ILE A 127 -3.54 -7.10 10.74
C ILE A 127 -2.48 -7.03 11.84
N ALA A 128 -1.20 -7.19 11.48
CA ALA A 128 -0.14 -7.18 12.49
C ALA A 128 -0.11 -5.84 13.25
N ALA A 129 0.15 -5.92 14.56
CA ALA A 129 0.20 -4.78 15.50
C ALA A 129 -1.13 -4.01 15.69
N TYR A 130 -2.26 -4.57 15.25
CA TYR A 130 -3.60 -4.05 15.55
C TYR A 130 -4.44 -5.12 16.22
N ASP A 131 -5.13 -4.72 17.28
CA ASP A 131 -6.02 -5.61 18.03
C ASP A 131 -7.34 -5.82 17.27
N LEU A 132 -7.98 -6.98 17.46
CA LEU A 132 -9.15 -7.41 16.68
C LEU A 132 -10.38 -6.49 16.84
N ALA A 133 -10.37 -5.59 17.83
CA ALA A 133 -11.45 -4.64 18.08
C ALA A 133 -11.38 -3.39 17.19
N GLU A 134 -10.20 -3.01 16.69
CA GLU A 134 -10.06 -1.81 15.86
C GLU A 134 -10.31 -2.14 14.38
N THR A 135 -11.46 -1.71 13.89
CA THR A 135 -11.92 -1.92 12.50
C THR A 135 -11.84 -0.66 11.66
N SER A 136 -11.23 0.43 12.15
CA SER A 136 -11.23 1.72 11.44
C SER A 136 -9.91 2.47 11.56
N PHE A 137 -9.35 2.88 10.42
CA PHE A 137 -8.04 3.53 10.35
C PHE A 137 -8.10 4.81 9.53
N LYS A 138 -7.47 5.89 10.03
CA LYS A 138 -7.26 7.08 9.21
C LYS A 138 -6.19 6.77 8.17
N VAL A 139 -6.53 6.91 6.90
CA VAL A 139 -5.63 6.63 5.78
C VAL A 139 -5.49 7.83 4.86
N ARG A 140 -4.35 7.91 4.15
CA ARG A 140 -4.04 8.98 3.20
C ARG A 140 -3.80 8.42 1.81
N GLY A 141 -4.36 9.08 0.80
CA GLY A 141 -4.22 8.68 -0.59
C GLY A 141 -2.82 8.95 -1.13
N GLY A 142 -2.32 8.02 -1.94
CA GLY A 142 -1.08 8.13 -2.72
C GLY A 142 -1.33 7.86 -4.21
N LEU A 143 -0.27 7.81 -5.02
CA LEU A 143 -0.35 7.52 -6.46
C LEU A 143 -1.09 6.21 -6.80
N CYS A 144 -1.00 5.22 -5.92
CA CYS A 144 -1.68 3.92 -6.06
C CYS A 144 -2.88 3.79 -5.10
N GLY A 145 -3.30 4.89 -4.45
CA GLY A 145 -4.39 4.92 -3.49
C GLY A 145 -4.09 4.16 -2.20
N ILE A 146 -5.09 3.43 -1.72
CA ILE A 146 -4.98 2.51 -0.60
C ILE A 146 -4.90 1.09 -1.17
N VAL A 147 -3.96 0.29 -0.70
CA VAL A 147 -3.73 -1.07 -1.20
C VAL A 147 -3.79 -2.06 -0.05
N ILE A 148 -4.60 -3.10 -0.22
CA ILE A 148 -4.72 -4.21 0.72
C ILE A 148 -4.00 -5.41 0.13
N ASP A 149 -2.90 -5.82 0.76
CA ASP A 149 -2.14 -7.03 0.43
C ASP A 149 -2.65 -8.19 1.28
N SER A 150 -3.45 -9.04 0.64
CA SER A 150 -4.00 -10.27 1.21
C SER A 150 -3.38 -11.51 0.57
N ARG A 151 -2.22 -11.38 -0.08
CA ARG A 151 -1.60 -12.51 -0.81
C ARG A 151 -1.07 -13.61 0.12
N GLY A 152 -0.90 -13.29 1.41
CA GLY A 152 -0.27 -14.17 2.38
C GLY A 152 1.26 -14.19 2.23
N ARG A 153 1.95 -14.63 3.29
CA ARG A 153 3.40 -14.86 3.28
C ARG A 153 3.71 -16.20 3.99
N PRO A 154 4.60 -17.05 3.43
CA PRO A 154 5.28 -16.88 2.13
C PRO A 154 4.31 -16.89 0.95
N LEU A 155 4.68 -16.24 -0.16
CA LEU A 155 3.85 -16.23 -1.37
C LEU A 155 3.75 -17.64 -1.94
N SER A 156 2.53 -18.17 -2.05
CA SER A 156 2.27 -19.45 -2.72
C SER A 156 2.21 -19.23 -4.23
N LEU A 157 3.31 -19.51 -4.92
CA LEU A 157 3.42 -19.32 -6.37
C LEU A 157 3.22 -20.64 -7.12
N PRO A 158 2.45 -20.66 -8.23
CA PRO A 158 2.34 -21.83 -9.08
C PRO A 158 3.72 -22.31 -9.61
N ALA A 159 3.97 -23.63 -9.59
CA ALA A 159 5.19 -24.18 -10.18
C ALA A 159 5.26 -23.94 -11.70
N ASP A 160 4.12 -24.02 -12.39
CA ASP A 160 4.01 -23.74 -13.82
C ASP A 160 4.30 -22.26 -14.14
N LYS A 161 5.19 -22.01 -15.10
CA LYS A 161 5.66 -20.66 -15.47
C LYS A 161 4.53 -19.80 -16.04
N ALA A 162 3.66 -20.36 -16.87
CA ALA A 162 2.56 -19.63 -17.49
C ALA A 162 1.52 -19.20 -16.45
N LYS A 163 1.14 -20.11 -15.54
CA LYS A 163 0.24 -19.81 -14.41
C LYS A 163 0.84 -18.77 -13.47
N ARG A 164 2.14 -18.81 -13.21
CA ARG A 164 2.84 -17.77 -12.43
C ARG A 164 2.79 -16.41 -13.12
N GLY A 165 3.08 -16.36 -14.42
CA GLY A 165 3.02 -15.13 -15.21
C GLY A 165 1.63 -14.50 -15.19
N ALA A 166 0.59 -15.32 -15.37
CA ALA A 166 -0.81 -14.88 -15.27
C ALA A 166 -1.15 -14.32 -13.88
N LEU A 167 -0.68 -14.98 -12.81
CA LEU A 167 -0.89 -14.49 -11.44
C LEU A 167 -0.24 -13.12 -11.18
N PHE A 168 0.98 -12.91 -11.67
CA PHE A 168 1.65 -11.61 -11.55
C PHE A 168 0.92 -10.52 -12.34
N GLN A 169 0.39 -10.85 -13.53
CA GLN A 169 -0.40 -9.91 -14.30
C GLN A 169 -1.69 -9.52 -13.57
N ILE A 170 -2.39 -10.48 -12.96
CA ILE A 170 -3.58 -10.22 -12.12
C ILE A 170 -3.24 -9.24 -11.00
N TRP A 171 -2.13 -9.44 -10.30
CA TRP A 171 -1.69 -8.54 -9.22
C TRP A 171 -1.33 -7.14 -9.73
N LYS A 172 -0.62 -7.05 -10.86
CA LYS A 172 -0.29 -5.76 -11.50
C LYS A 172 -1.56 -5.00 -11.89
N ASP A 173 -2.51 -5.69 -12.54
CA ASP A 173 -3.77 -5.08 -13.00
C ASP A 173 -4.64 -4.61 -11.84
N ALA A 174 -4.63 -5.34 -10.72
CA ALA A 174 -5.34 -4.93 -9.50
C ALA A 174 -4.84 -3.58 -8.95
N LEU A 175 -3.56 -3.24 -9.16
CA LEU A 175 -2.97 -1.96 -8.76
C LEU A 175 -3.23 -0.85 -9.78
N LEU A 176 -3.27 -1.18 -11.08
CA LEU A 176 -3.46 -0.20 -12.17
C LEU A 176 -4.87 0.39 -12.24
N LYS A 177 -5.89 -0.35 -11.77
CA LYS A 177 -7.30 0.09 -11.81
C LYS A 177 -7.55 1.47 -11.19
N ASN A 178 -6.72 1.89 -10.23
CA ASN A 178 -6.86 3.19 -9.56
C ASN A 178 -5.84 4.24 -10.03
N SER A 179 -4.78 3.87 -10.75
CA SER A 179 -3.81 4.81 -11.30
C SER A 179 -4.33 5.57 -12.53
N LEU A 180 -5.38 5.05 -13.19
CA LEU A 180 -6.01 5.65 -14.37
C LEU A 180 -7.16 6.62 -14.05
N VAL A 181 -7.54 6.74 -12.77
CA VAL A 181 -8.70 7.54 -12.30
C VAL A 181 -8.25 8.76 -11.47
N GLN A 182 -6.93 8.94 -11.29
CA GLN A 182 -6.34 10.07 -10.58
C GLN A 182 -6.06 11.25 -11.51
#